data_AF-A0A7R9ICL8-F1
#
_entry.id   AF-A0A7R9ICL8-F1
#
_cell.length_a   1.000
_cell.length_b   1.000
_cell.length_c   1.000
_cell.angle_alpha   90.00
_cell.angle_beta   90.00
_cell.angle_gamma   90.00
#
_symmetry.space_group_name_H-M   'P 1'
#
loop_
_entity.id
_entity.type
_entity.pdbx_description
1 polymer ?
#
loop_
_entity_poly.entity_id
_entity_poly.type
_entity_poly.pdbx_seq_one_letter_code
_entity_poly.pdbx_strand_id
1 'polypeptide(L)'
;MYLQDIQESCESSMVSLERLLFSIATDARSHVEVLRQVLPMVVRIRQQELSYRQELLTLGLKMSERLPLPEASGKRRKSRPARDEEGDYECEICRANLFVSLVVPFMSSDIILVSTIG
;
A
#
# COMPACT_ATOMS: atom_id res chain seq x y z
N MET A 1 -13.20 10.77 -12.55
CA MET A 1 -12.34 11.28 -13.63
C MET A 1 -11.01 11.78 -13.06
N TYR A 2 -10.96 12.86 -12.31
CA TYR A 2 -9.70 13.49 -11.86
C TYR A 2 -8.64 12.58 -11.20
N LEU A 3 -9.02 11.58 -10.38
CA LEU A 3 -8.06 10.69 -9.71
C LEU A 3 -7.49 9.59 -10.61
N GLN A 4 -8.21 9.20 -11.67
CA GLN A 4 -7.70 8.22 -12.64
C GLN A 4 -6.70 8.87 -13.59
N ASP A 5 -6.96 10.13 -13.97
CA ASP A 5 -6.11 10.91 -14.86
C ASP A 5 -4.71 11.13 -14.25
N ILE A 6 -4.61 11.27 -12.91
CA ILE A 6 -3.33 11.39 -12.19
C ILE A 6 -2.54 10.07 -12.16
N GLN A 7 -3.23 8.92 -12.11
CA GLN A 7 -2.55 7.61 -12.17
C GLN A 7 -1.93 7.37 -13.55
N GLU A 8 -2.53 7.89 -14.61
CA GLU A 8 -2.02 7.78 -15.97
C GLU A 8 -0.91 8.79 -16.28
N SER A 9 -0.81 9.89 -15.53
CA SER A 9 0.15 10.97 -15.79
C SER A 9 1.54 10.79 -15.17
N CYS A 10 1.76 9.78 -14.32
CA CYS A 10 3.01 9.61 -13.54
C CYS A 10 3.42 10.88 -12.75
N GLU A 11 2.49 11.80 -12.50
CA GLU A 11 2.71 12.97 -11.65
C GLU A 11 2.68 12.50 -10.19
N SER A 12 3.74 12.78 -9.43
CA SER A 12 3.87 12.35 -8.05
C SER A 12 2.73 12.95 -7.22
N SER A 13 1.70 12.16 -6.93
CA SER A 13 0.58 12.62 -6.12
C SER A 13 1.06 12.83 -4.68
N MET A 14 0.97 14.06 -4.19
CA MET A 14 1.28 14.41 -2.79
C MET A 14 0.41 13.64 -1.77
N VAL A 15 -0.66 12.97 -2.22
CA VAL A 15 -1.58 12.19 -1.37
C VAL A 15 -1.79 10.80 -1.96
N SER A 16 -1.53 9.76 -1.16
CA SER A 16 -1.92 8.39 -1.48
C SER A 16 -3.44 8.23 -1.39
N LEU A 17 -4.10 8.02 -2.53
CA LEU A 17 -5.54 7.77 -2.59
C LEU A 17 -5.92 6.58 -1.71
N GLU A 18 -5.16 5.50 -1.78
CA GLU A 18 -5.39 4.27 -1.01
C GLU A 18 -5.35 4.57 0.48
N ARG A 19 -4.31 5.27 0.95
CA ARG A 19 -4.16 5.70 2.34
C ARG A 19 -5.35 6.53 2.82
N LEU A 20 -5.84 7.46 1.99
CA LEU A 20 -7.03 8.26 2.29
C LEU A 20 -8.28 7.37 2.40
N LEU A 21 -8.51 6.48 1.43
CA LEU A 21 -9.67 5.59 1.42
C LEU A 21 -9.69 4.66 2.64
N PHE A 22 -8.55 4.07 3.01
CA PHE A 22 -8.44 3.24 4.20
C PHE A 22 -8.60 4.04 5.49
N SER A 23 -8.08 5.28 5.55
CA SER A 23 -8.29 6.17 6.71
C SER A 23 -9.78 6.50 6.91
N ILE A 24 -10.52 6.78 5.82
CA ILE A 24 -11.97 7.02 5.89
C ILE A 24 -12.71 5.74 6.30
N ALA A 25 -12.36 4.59 5.71
CA ALA A 25 -13.04 3.32 5.97
C ALA A 25 -12.83 2.79 7.39
N THR A 26 -11.74 3.18 8.05
CA THR A 26 -11.40 2.75 9.42
C THR A 26 -11.77 3.76 10.50
N ASP A 27 -12.06 5.02 10.17
CA ASP A 27 -12.54 6.01 11.15
C ASP A 27 -14.00 5.70 11.54
N ALA A 28 -14.20 5.32 12.80
CA ALA A 28 -15.52 5.04 13.37
C ALA A 28 -16.48 6.25 13.35
N ARG A 29 -15.95 7.47 13.15
CA ARG A 29 -16.75 8.71 13.04
C ARG A 29 -17.18 9.03 11.62
N SER A 30 -16.75 8.24 10.63
CA SER A 30 -17.13 8.43 9.23
C SER A 30 -18.65 8.27 9.04
N HIS A 31 -19.25 9.24 8.35
CA HIS A 31 -20.69 9.21 8.06
C HIS A 31 -21.04 8.05 7.12
N VAL A 32 -22.19 7.39 7.35
CA VAL A 32 -22.60 6.19 6.60
C VAL A 32 -22.65 6.42 5.08
N GLU A 33 -23.10 7.61 4.64
CA GLU A 33 -23.15 7.92 3.20
C GLU A 33 -21.75 8.04 2.57
N VAL A 34 -20.77 8.52 3.32
CA VAL A 34 -19.37 8.56 2.86
C VAL A 34 -18.81 7.15 2.77
N LEU A 35 -19.08 6.31 3.78
CA LEU A 35 -18.69 4.90 3.77
C LEU A 35 -19.29 4.14 2.58
N ARG A 36 -20.56 4.40 2.22
CA ARG A 36 -21.19 3.82 1.02
C ARG A 36 -20.49 4.21 -0.27
N GLN A 37 -19.99 5.44 -0.37
CA GLN A 37 -19.25 5.90 -1.55
C GLN A 37 -17.84 5.30 -1.61
N VAL A 38 -17.17 5.18 -0.46
CA VAL A 38 -15.79 4.66 -0.38
C VAL A 38 -15.72 3.14 -0.52
N LEU A 39 -16.74 2.42 -0.04
CA LEU A 39 -16.80 0.96 -0.09
C LEU A 39 -16.47 0.35 -1.46
N PRO A 40 -17.10 0.73 -2.59
CA PRO A 40 -16.78 0.14 -3.89
C PRO A 40 -15.33 0.36 -4.30
N MET A 41 -14.72 1.49 -3.91
CA MET A 41 -13.30 1.78 -4.22
C MET A 41 -12.37 0.87 -3.41
N VAL A 42 -12.63 0.70 -2.11
CA VAL A 42 -11.86 -0.21 -1.23
C VAL A 42 -12.01 -1.67 -1.68
N VAL A 43 -13.21 -2.09 -2.06
CA VAL A 43 -13.45 -3.45 -2.59
C VAL A 43 -12.66 -3.68 -3.87
N ARG A 44 -12.62 -2.71 -4.78
CA ARG A 44 -11.82 -2.79 -6.01
C ARG A 44 -10.33 -2.96 -5.71
N ILE A 45 -9.79 -2.14 -4.80
CA ILE A 45 -8.38 -2.24 -4.38
C ILE A 45 -8.09 -3.64 -3.81
N ARG A 46 -8.97 -4.14 -2.92
CA ARG A 46 -8.82 -5.49 -2.34
C ARG A 46 -8.81 -6.58 -3.42
N GLN A 47 -9.71 -6.51 -4.39
CA GLN A 47 -9.78 -7.51 -5.46
C GLN A 47 -8.52 -7.50 -6.34
N GLN A 48 -8.06 -6.31 -6.70
CA GLN A 48 -6.86 -6.13 -7.50
C GLN A 48 -5.61 -6.64 -6.77
N GLU A 49 -5.45 -6.30 -5.49
CA GLU A 49 -4.35 -6.80 -4.66
C GLU A 49 -4.36 -8.34 -4.56
N LEU A 50 -5.52 -8.96 -4.37
CA LEU A 50 -5.63 -10.43 -4.33
C LEU A 50 -5.25 -11.06 -5.67
N SER A 51 -5.63 -10.45 -6.81
CA SER A 51 -5.22 -10.92 -8.14
C SER A 51 -3.70 -10.87 -8.29
N TYR A 52 -3.08 -9.75 -7.95
CA TYR A 52 -1.63 -9.58 -8.06
C TYR A 52 -0.86 -10.52 -7.14
N ARG A 53 -1.34 -10.76 -5.92
CA ARG A 53 -0.74 -11.78 -5.05
C ARG A 53 -0.82 -13.18 -5.65
N GLN A 54 -1.95 -13.52 -6.26
CA GLN A 54 -2.11 -14.82 -6.91
C GLN A 54 -1.16 -14.97 -8.11
N GLU A 55 -0.98 -13.92 -8.91
CA GLU A 55 -0.01 -13.88 -10.01
C GLU A 55 1.44 -13.95 -9.52
N LEU A 56 1.77 -13.27 -8.42
CA LEU A 56 3.11 -13.38 -7.82
C LEU A 56 3.39 -14.80 -7.32
N LEU A 57 2.40 -15.49 -6.73
CA LEU A 57 2.53 -16.89 -6.35
C LEU A 57 2.82 -17.79 -7.55
N THR A 58 2.17 -17.58 -8.70
CA THR A 58 2.45 -18.37 -9.92
C THR A 58 3.83 -18.06 -10.52
N LEU A 59 4.36 -16.86 -10.28
CA LEU A 59 5.71 -16.44 -10.65
C LEU A 59 6.80 -16.88 -9.67
N GLY A 60 6.45 -17.60 -8.60
CA GLY A 60 7.41 -18.17 -7.66
C GLY A 60 7.69 -17.30 -6.43
N LEU A 61 6.76 -16.43 -6.01
CA LEU A 61 6.81 -15.77 -4.71
C LEU A 61 6.96 -16.81 -3.59
N LYS A 62 8.08 -16.75 -2.85
CA LYS A 62 8.40 -17.73 -1.80
C LYS A 62 8.10 -17.25 -0.39
N MET A 63 8.17 -15.93 -0.18
CA MET A 63 8.03 -15.34 1.14
C MET A 63 7.18 -14.09 1.08
N SER A 64 6.42 -13.87 2.16
CA SER A 64 5.76 -12.60 2.42
C SER A 64 6.08 -12.15 3.83
N GLU A 65 6.43 -10.88 3.96
CA GLU A 65 6.69 -10.22 5.24
C GLU A 65 5.71 -9.07 5.43
N ARG A 66 5.38 -8.78 6.69
CA ARG A 66 4.57 -7.63 7.06
C ARG A 66 5.50 -6.53 7.58
N LEU A 67 5.36 -5.32 7.04
CA LEU A 67 6.05 -4.18 7.65
C LEU A 67 5.48 -3.91 9.04
N PRO A 68 6.33 -3.55 10.01
CA PRO A 68 5.83 -3.09 11.30
C PRO A 68 4.91 -1.88 11.03
N LEU A 69 3.66 -1.97 11.47
CA LEU A 69 2.79 -0.80 11.51
C LEU A 69 3.47 0.24 12.40
N PRO A 70 3.43 1.54 12.07
CA PRO A 70 3.89 2.57 12.97
C PRO A 70 3.04 2.50 14.24
N GLU A 71 3.57 1.86 15.29
CA GLU A 71 2.86 1.77 16.54
C GLU A 71 2.71 3.18 17.13
N ALA A 72 1.51 3.49 17.63
CA ALA A 72 1.27 4.63 18.51
C ALA A 72 1.97 4.50 19.90
N SER A 73 3.04 3.70 20.02
CA SER A 73 3.82 3.51 21.24
C SER A 73 5.26 3.98 21.06
N GLY A 74 5.61 5.02 21.80
CA GLY A 74 6.93 5.65 21.83
C GLY A 74 8.05 4.77 22.37
N LYS A 75 8.43 3.70 21.66
CA LYS A 75 9.67 2.96 21.90
C LYS A 75 10.43 2.77 20.59
N ARG A 76 11.25 3.77 20.28
CA ARG A 76 12.32 3.72 19.26
C ARG A 76 13.14 2.43 19.42
N ARG A 77 12.90 1.43 18.57
CA ARG A 77 13.89 0.37 18.31
C ARG A 77 14.86 0.86 17.25
N LYS A 78 16.06 1.20 17.74
CA LYS A 78 17.21 1.69 16.99
C LYS A 78 17.84 0.51 16.22
N SER A 79 17.70 0.45 14.90
CA SER A 79 18.66 -0.13 13.92
C SER A 79 18.05 -0.44 12.55
N ARG A 80 17.48 0.55 11.86
CA ARG A 80 17.53 0.61 10.39
C ARG A 80 17.66 2.09 9.99
N PRO A 81 18.46 2.41 8.96
CA PRO A 81 18.67 3.80 8.58
C PRO A 81 17.32 4.44 8.25
N ALA A 82 17.01 5.53 8.96
CA ALA A 82 15.88 6.39 8.66
C ALA A 82 16.06 6.94 7.24
N ARG A 83 15.34 6.36 6.30
CA ARG A 83 15.12 6.91 4.97
C ARG A 83 13.64 6.78 4.65
N ASP A 84 13.08 7.94 4.40
CA ASP A 84 11.73 8.25 3.93
C ASP A 84 10.59 8.01 4.93
N GLU A 85 9.70 9.00 5.00
CA GLU A 85 8.58 9.05 5.93
C GLU A 85 7.79 7.74 5.87
N GLU A 86 7.48 7.19 7.05
CA GLU A 86 7.21 5.79 7.38
C GLU A 86 5.98 5.13 6.70
N GLY A 87 5.47 5.68 5.60
CA GLY A 87 4.36 5.13 4.82
C GLY A 87 4.25 5.64 3.37
N ASP A 88 5.26 6.31 2.84
CA ASP A 88 5.23 6.90 1.50
C ASP A 88 6.22 6.21 0.55
N TYR A 89 6.09 4.89 0.44
CA TYR A 89 6.83 4.11 -0.56
C TYR A 89 6.29 4.42 -1.96
N GLU A 90 7.20 4.60 -2.93
CA GLU A 90 6.86 4.82 -4.33
C GLU A 90 7.57 3.80 -5.23
N CYS A 91 6.91 3.39 -6.30
CA CYS A 91 7.56 2.57 -7.32
C CYS A 91 8.60 3.39 -8.07
N GLU A 92 9.83 2.88 -8.17
CA GLU A 92 10.93 3.57 -8.86
C GLU A 92 10.66 3.80 -10.37
N ILE A 93 9.77 3.00 -10.97
CA ILE A 93 9.48 3.05 -12.42
C ILE A 93 8.29 3.97 -12.71
N CYS A 94 7.14 3.72 -12.06
CA CYS A 94 5.89 4.44 -12.36
C CYS A 94 5.52 5.49 -11.32
N ARG A 95 6.31 5.67 -10.26
CA ARG A 95 6.04 6.60 -9.14
C ARG A 95 4.70 6.39 -8.43
N ALA A 96 4.07 5.24 -8.65
CA ALA A 96 2.85 4.87 -7.95
C ALA A 96 3.15 4.70 -6.46
N ASN A 97 2.25 5.19 -5.61
CA ASN A 97 2.33 4.99 -4.17
C ASN A 97 2.07 3.51 -3.84
N LEU A 98 2.91 2.93 -2.99
CA LEU A 98 2.90 1.51 -2.63
C LEU A 98 2.33 1.32 -1.21
N PHE A 99 1.13 1.87 -0.97
CA PHE A 99 0.50 1.87 0.34
C PHE A 99 -0.06 0.52 0.75
N VAL A 100 -0.39 -0.39 -0.18
CA VAL A 100 -1.00 -1.70 0.13
C VAL A 100 0.06 -2.80 0.25
N SER A 101 0.97 -2.87 -0.72
CA SER A 101 2.07 -3.81 -0.75
C SER A 101 3.17 -3.32 -1.69
N LEU A 102 4.38 -3.84 -1.50
CA LEU A 102 5.52 -3.65 -2.38
C LEU A 102 6.28 -4.96 -2.57
N VAL A 103 6.98 -5.08 -3.69
CA VAL A 103 7.81 -6.24 -4.00
C VAL A 103 9.27 -5.85 -3.95
N VAL A 104 10.07 -6.57 -3.16
CA VAL A 104 11.52 -6.37 -3.10
C VAL A 104 12.28 -7.59 -3.60
N PRO A 105 13.38 -7.38 -4.34
CA PRO A 105 14.27 -8.47 -4.70
C PRO A 105 15.01 -8.96 -3.45
N PHE A 106 15.00 -10.28 -3.21
CA PHE A 106 15.87 -10.91 -2.23
C PHE A 106 17.13 -11.46 -2.94
N MET A 107 18.30 -11.41 -2.28
CA MET A 107 19.63 -11.59 -2.88
C MET A 107 19.94 -12.97 -3.51
N SER A 108 18.96 -13.76 -3.96
CA SER A 108 19.13 -14.97 -4.76
C SER A 108 17.79 -15.32 -5.42
N SER A 109 17.43 -14.68 -6.53
CA SER A 109 16.28 -15.03 -7.41
C SER A 109 14.88 -15.12 -6.76
N ASP A 110 14.75 -14.76 -5.49
CA ASP A 110 13.53 -14.93 -4.71
C ASP A 110 12.82 -13.58 -4.57
N ILE A 111 11.50 -13.60 -4.80
CA ILE A 111 10.62 -12.43 -4.70
C ILE A 111 10.01 -12.44 -3.29
N ILE A 112 10.08 -11.30 -2.59
CA ILE A 112 9.40 -11.10 -1.30
C ILE A 112 8.32 -10.04 -1.46
N LEU A 113 7.10 -10.41 -1.06
CA LEU A 113 5.98 -9.49 -0.97
C LEU A 113 5.94 -8.90 0.42
N VAL A 114 6.09 -7.60 0.49
CA VAL A 114 6.08 -6.84 1.73
C VAL A 114 4.74 -6.11 1.81
N SER A 115 3.89 -6.49 2.78
CA SER A 115 2.56 -5.90 2.97
C SER A 115 2.56 -4.88 4.11
N THR A 116 1.96 -3.72 3.86
CA THR A 116 1.75 -2.63 4.82
C THR A 116 0.38 -2.72 5.50
N ILE A 117 -0.59 -3.41 4.88
CA ILE A 117 -1.95 -3.61 5.39
C ILE A 117 -2.25 -5.12 5.52
N GLY A 118 -2.96 -5.50 6.58
CA GLY A 118 -3.35 -6.89 6.90
C GLY A 118 -4.83 -7.13 6.70
#